data_AF-X1JD61-F1
#
_entry.id   AF-X1JD61-F1
#
_cell.length_a   1.000
_cell.length_b   1.000
_cell.length_c   1.000
_cell.angle_alpha   90.00
_cell.angle_beta   90.00
_cell.angle_gamma   90.00
#
_symmetry.space_group_name_H-M   'P 1'
#
loop_
_entity.id
_entity.type
_entity.pdbx_description
1 polymer ?
#
loop_
_entity_poly.entity_id
_entity_poly.type
_entity_poly.pdbx_seq_one_letter_code
_entity_poly.pdbx_strand_id
1 'polypeptide(L)'
;SCRNETDGDFRVKWHSTDPWRGYYECESGEYVEVFTDAILSGGHESEEMLKKLYDRVLERFDQEDIGFARVFCRSSNVFFTSLEIWVRRDFVQLLKAHAIIARTKGEVDYDNTLYSTGILFPRENLGKFKALLGKKYEITTDKGLADLAAEKGDSLLAELVEAVKGD
;
A
#
# COMPACT_ATOMS: atom_id res chain seq x y z
N SER A 1 -21.57 -14.02 -3.87
CA SER A 1 -22.46 -13.52 -2.82
C SER A 1 -21.65 -12.58 -1.95
N CYS A 2 -22.26 -11.51 -1.44
CA CYS A 2 -21.65 -10.64 -0.45
C CYS A 2 -21.97 -11.25 0.93
N ARG A 3 -20.95 -11.62 1.70
CA ARG A 3 -21.11 -12.15 3.05
C ARG A 3 -21.09 -10.97 4.01
N ASN A 4 -22.24 -10.69 4.63
CA ASN A 4 -22.34 -9.69 5.68
C ASN A 4 -22.33 -10.40 7.03
N GLU A 5 -21.29 -10.19 7.82
CA GLU A 5 -21.16 -10.72 9.19
C GLU A 5 -21.58 -9.70 10.25
N THR A 6 -22.08 -8.55 9.81
CA THR A 6 -22.75 -7.56 10.65
C THR A 6 -24.25 -7.73 10.46
N ASP A 7 -25.05 -7.42 11.48
CA ASP A 7 -26.51 -7.61 11.52
C ASP A 7 -27.27 -6.64 10.58
N GLY A 8 -26.74 -6.39 9.37
CA GLY A 8 -27.28 -5.44 8.39
C GLY A 8 -26.68 -4.04 8.43
N ASP A 9 -25.68 -3.80 9.28
CA ASP A 9 -25.08 -2.47 9.51
C ASP A 9 -24.36 -1.90 8.29
N PHE A 10 -23.93 -2.79 7.38
CA PHE A 10 -23.26 -2.46 6.14
C PHE A 10 -24.11 -2.82 4.93
N ARG A 11 -24.11 -1.93 3.94
CA ARG A 11 -24.69 -2.15 2.61
C ARG A 11 -23.60 -2.05 1.57
N VAL A 12 -23.72 -2.85 0.52
CA VAL A 12 -22.77 -2.85 -0.59
C VAL A 12 -23.49 -2.56 -1.90
N LYS A 13 -22.86 -1.78 -2.77
CA LYS A 13 -23.38 -1.39 -4.07
C LYS A 13 -22.35 -1.68 -5.15
N TRP A 14 -22.80 -2.23 -6.29
CA TRP A 14 -21.94 -2.42 -7.46
C TRP A 14 -21.92 -1.16 -8.32
N HIS A 15 -20.72 -0.70 -8.66
CA HIS A 15 -20.47 0.42 -9.54
C HIS A 15 -19.80 -0.09 -10.82
N SER A 16 -20.55 -0.11 -11.93
CA SER A 16 -20.01 -0.46 -13.25
C SER A 16 -19.25 0.74 -13.81
N THR A 17 -17.97 0.55 -14.15
CA THR A 17 -17.17 1.57 -14.84
C THR A 17 -17.23 1.40 -16.36
N ASP A 18 -17.39 0.15 -16.83
CA ASP A 18 -17.68 -0.20 -18.22
C ASP A 18 -18.48 -1.53 -18.27
N PRO A 19 -18.86 -2.08 -19.44
CA PRO A 19 -19.67 -3.30 -19.53
C PRO A 19 -19.07 -4.55 -18.86
N TRP A 20 -17.76 -4.57 -18.62
CA TRP A 20 -17.01 -5.70 -18.06
C TRP A 20 -16.30 -5.35 -16.76
N ARG A 21 -16.18 -4.06 -16.42
CA ARG A 21 -15.45 -3.58 -15.25
C ARG A 21 -16.35 -2.85 -14.26
N GLY A 22 -15.99 -3.00 -12.99
CA GLY A 22 -16.61 -2.29 -11.89
C GLY A 22 -16.04 -2.69 -10.54
N TYR A 23 -16.59 -2.11 -9.49
CA TYR A 23 -16.18 -2.38 -8.11
C TYR A 23 -17.38 -2.32 -7.16
N TYR A 24 -17.25 -3.00 -6.02
CA TYR A 24 -18.19 -2.82 -4.91
C TYR A 24 -17.74 -1.64 -4.05
N GLU A 25 -18.69 -0.81 -3.66
CA GLU A 25 -18.54 0.25 -2.67
C GLU A 25 -19.37 -0.12 -1.44
N CYS A 26 -18.83 0.13 -0.25
CA CYS A 26 -19.47 -0.16 1.02
C CYS A 26 -19.95 1.12 1.70
N GLU A 27 -21.14 1.06 2.31
CA GLU A 27 -21.72 2.17 3.04
C GLU A 27 -22.28 1.69 4.39
N SER A 28 -22.14 2.53 5.42
CA SER A 28 -22.77 2.33 6.72
C SER A 28 -23.32 3.65 7.28
N GLY A 29 -24.45 3.56 7.99
CA GLY A 29 -24.98 4.67 8.78
C GLY A 29 -24.28 4.80 10.13
N GLU A 30 -23.93 3.66 10.74
CA GLU A 30 -23.40 3.58 12.09
C GLU A 30 -21.87 3.61 12.16
N TYR A 31 -21.21 3.23 11.08
CA TYR A 31 -19.75 3.21 10.98
C TYR A 31 -19.24 4.27 10.00
N VAL A 32 -17.96 4.62 10.15
CA VAL A 32 -17.22 5.52 9.26
C VAL A 32 -15.90 4.85 8.90
N GLU A 33 -15.54 4.91 7.63
CA GLU A 33 -14.25 4.46 7.12
C GLU A 33 -13.14 5.36 7.67
N VAL A 34 -12.13 4.75 8.28
CA VAL A 34 -10.94 5.46 8.81
C VAL A 34 -9.66 5.11 8.07
N PHE A 35 -9.65 4.01 7.33
CA PHE A 35 -8.54 3.56 6.52
C PHE A 35 -9.05 2.73 5.35
N THR A 36 -8.45 2.94 4.18
CA THR A 36 -8.70 2.17 2.97
C THR A 36 -7.39 1.99 2.22
N ASP A 37 -7.15 0.77 1.73
CA ASP A 37 -6.05 0.45 0.83
C ASP A 37 -6.41 -0.78 -0.04
N ALA A 38 -5.49 -1.18 -0.91
CA ALA A 38 -5.68 -2.25 -1.87
C ALA A 38 -4.71 -3.41 -1.60
N ILE A 39 -5.27 -4.60 -1.36
CA ILE A 39 -4.52 -5.85 -1.38
C ILE A 39 -4.31 -6.25 -2.84
N LEU A 40 -3.05 -6.34 -3.24
CA LEU A 40 -2.60 -6.73 -4.57
C LEU A 40 -2.35 -8.24 -4.63
N SER A 41 -2.99 -8.91 -5.59
CA SER A 41 -2.72 -10.34 -5.81
C SER A 41 -1.37 -10.52 -6.49
N GLY A 42 -0.44 -11.23 -5.84
CA GLY A 42 0.88 -11.55 -6.43
C GLY A 42 2.06 -11.48 -5.48
N GLY A 43 1.85 -11.20 -4.19
CA GLY A 43 2.94 -11.19 -3.20
C GLY A 43 3.91 -10.02 -3.39
N HIS A 44 3.40 -8.86 -3.83
CA HIS A 44 4.21 -7.66 -3.93
C HIS A 44 4.77 -7.30 -2.53
N GLU A 45 6.00 -6.80 -2.45
CA GLU A 45 6.66 -6.55 -1.16
C GLU A 45 5.93 -5.52 -0.29
N SER A 46 5.15 -4.62 -0.92
CA SER A 46 4.26 -3.69 -0.20
C SER A 46 3.20 -4.41 0.63
N GLU A 47 2.84 -5.66 0.29
CA GLU A 47 1.89 -6.48 1.06
C GLU A 47 2.43 -6.82 2.46
N GLU A 48 3.74 -7.02 2.61
CA GLU A 48 4.32 -7.29 3.93
C GLU A 48 4.24 -6.04 4.81
N MET A 49 4.51 -4.87 4.22
CA MET A 49 4.37 -3.58 4.90
C MET A 49 2.90 -3.32 5.27
N LEU A 50 1.97 -3.50 4.33
CA LEU A 50 0.53 -3.34 4.56
C LEU A 50 0.03 -4.30 5.64
N LYS A 51 0.49 -5.55 5.63
CA LYS A 51 0.18 -6.53 6.68
C LYS A 51 0.70 -6.07 8.05
N LYS A 52 1.94 -5.56 8.13
CA LYS A 52 2.50 -5.03 9.38
C LYS A 52 1.73 -3.82 9.88
N LEU A 53 1.32 -2.91 8.99
CA LEU A 53 0.44 -1.79 9.34
C LEU A 53 -0.86 -2.32 9.93
N TYR A 54 -1.49 -3.23 9.19
CA TYR A 54 -2.80 -3.77 9.52
C TYR A 54 -2.80 -4.48 10.88
N ASP A 55 -1.89 -5.42 11.09
CA ASP A 55 -1.79 -6.19 12.32
C ASP A 55 -1.58 -5.25 13.54
N ARG A 56 -0.69 -4.24 13.42
CA ARG A 56 -0.47 -3.27 14.49
C ARG A 56 -1.66 -2.36 14.76
N VAL A 57 -2.38 -1.94 13.71
CA VAL A 57 -3.59 -1.13 13.88
C VAL A 57 -4.64 -1.94 14.63
N LEU A 58 -4.86 -3.20 14.25
CA LEU A 58 -5.82 -4.07 14.94
C LEU A 58 -5.41 -4.35 16.40
N GLU A 59 -4.14 -4.62 16.66
CA GLU A 59 -3.62 -4.82 18.02
C GLU A 59 -3.87 -3.58 18.89
N ARG A 60 -3.62 -2.38 18.36
CA ARG A 60 -3.84 -1.12 19.09
C ARG A 60 -5.31 -0.80 19.28
N PHE A 61 -6.16 -1.16 18.33
CA PHE A 61 -7.60 -1.01 18.47
C PHE A 61 -8.13 -1.92 19.59
N ASP A 62 -7.64 -3.15 19.68
CA ASP A 62 -7.96 -4.07 20.77
C ASP A 62 -7.47 -3.54 22.14
N GLN A 63 -6.25 -3.03 22.22
CA GLN A 63 -5.68 -2.44 23.44
C GLN A 63 -6.45 -1.20 23.95
N GLU A 64 -7.03 -0.42 23.03
CA GLU A 64 -7.75 0.82 23.33
C GLU A 64 -9.28 0.65 23.39
N ASP A 65 -9.78 -0.59 23.31
CA ASP A 65 -11.20 -0.96 23.29
C ASP A 65 -12.00 -0.20 22.19
N ILE A 66 -11.41 -0.10 21.00
CA ILE A 66 -12.04 0.54 19.83
C ILE A 66 -12.79 -0.53 19.05
N GLY A 67 -14.12 -0.40 18.99
CA GLY A 67 -14.96 -1.24 18.15
C GLY A 67 -14.73 -0.94 16.67
N PHE A 68 -14.27 -1.93 15.90
CA PHE A 68 -14.01 -1.79 14.48
C PHE A 68 -14.69 -2.88 13.65
N ALA A 69 -14.92 -2.56 12.38
CA ALA A 69 -15.35 -3.49 11.35
C ALA A 69 -14.30 -3.55 10.23
N ARG A 70 -14.16 -4.73 9.63
CA ARG A 70 -13.25 -4.98 8.52
C ARG A 70 -14.10 -5.25 7.30
N VAL A 71 -13.89 -4.46 6.26
CA VAL A 71 -14.64 -4.59 5.01
C VAL A 71 -13.65 -4.92 3.89
N PHE A 72 -14.02 -5.94 3.10
CA PHE A 72 -13.27 -6.36 1.93
C PHE A 72 -14.19 -6.32 0.71
N CYS A 73 -14.02 -5.31 -0.15
CA CYS A 73 -14.79 -5.19 -1.38
C CYS A 73 -13.97 -5.67 -2.58
N ARG A 74 -14.54 -6.60 -3.35
CA ARG A 74 -13.90 -7.08 -4.59
C ARG A 74 -14.16 -6.12 -5.74
N SER A 75 -13.23 -6.07 -6.68
CA SER A 75 -13.44 -5.42 -7.98
C SER A 75 -13.50 -6.46 -9.10
N SER A 76 -13.85 -6.03 -10.31
CA SER A 76 -13.67 -6.83 -11.53
C SER A 76 -12.21 -7.15 -11.83
N ASN A 77 -11.26 -6.41 -11.25
CA ASN A 77 -9.84 -6.73 -11.32
C ASN A 77 -9.50 -7.83 -10.30
N VAL A 78 -9.16 -9.02 -10.81
CA VAL A 78 -8.81 -10.21 -9.99
C VAL A 78 -7.52 -10.00 -9.18
N PHE A 79 -6.70 -9.01 -9.57
CA PHE A 79 -5.48 -8.65 -8.87
C PHE A 79 -5.68 -7.62 -7.75
N PHE A 80 -6.94 -7.28 -7.43
CA PHE A 80 -7.26 -6.19 -6.51
C PHE A 80 -8.43 -6.57 -5.61
N THR A 81 -8.21 -6.48 -4.30
CA THR A 81 -9.27 -6.49 -3.29
C THR A 81 -9.07 -5.30 -2.38
N SER A 82 -10.10 -4.47 -2.20
CA SER A 82 -10.02 -3.38 -1.22
C SER A 82 -9.97 -3.95 0.20
N LEU A 83 -9.22 -3.26 1.05
CA LEU A 83 -9.11 -3.49 2.47
C LEU A 83 -9.50 -2.19 3.17
N GLU A 84 -10.62 -2.23 3.87
CA GLU A 84 -11.14 -1.07 4.57
C GLU A 84 -11.27 -1.38 6.08
N ILE A 85 -10.93 -0.40 6.90
CA ILE A 85 -11.16 -0.42 8.35
C ILE A 85 -12.17 0.67 8.67
N TRP A 86 -13.23 0.26 9.35
CA TRP A 86 -14.33 1.10 9.75
C TRP A 86 -14.44 1.12 11.27
N VAL A 87 -14.77 2.26 11.87
CA VAL A 87 -15.05 2.39 13.30
C VAL A 87 -16.43 2.98 13.51
N ARG A 88 -17.01 2.77 14.70
CA ARG A 88 -18.32 3.37 15.00
C ARG A 88 -18.26 4.88 14.88
N ARG A 89 -19.38 5.49 14.49
CA ARG A 89 -19.58 6.94 14.34
C ARG A 89 -19.68 7.60 15.72
N ASP A 90 -18.64 7.43 16.52
CA ASP A 90 -18.39 8.10 17.79
C ASP A 90 -17.15 8.98 17.66
N PHE A 91 -17.24 10.24 18.07
CA PHE A 91 -16.19 11.23 17.85
C PHE A 91 -14.86 10.85 18.54
N VAL A 92 -14.94 10.28 19.75
CA VAL A 92 -13.74 9.90 20.51
C VAL A 92 -13.07 8.70 19.86
N GLN A 93 -13.83 7.69 19.46
CA GLN A 93 -13.30 6.52 18.74
C GLN A 93 -12.68 6.91 17.40
N LEU A 94 -13.31 7.81 16.63
CA LEU A 94 -12.77 8.30 15.37
C LEU A 94 -11.42 8.99 15.55
N LEU A 95 -11.32 9.90 16.52
CA LEU A 95 -10.08 10.63 16.79
C LEU A 95 -8.95 9.68 17.21
N LYS A 96 -9.25 8.74 18.12
CA LYS A 96 -8.29 7.71 18.54
C LYS A 96 -7.85 6.83 17.36
N ALA A 97 -8.79 6.37 16.55
CA ALA A 97 -8.53 5.52 15.41
C ALA A 97 -7.58 6.20 14.41
N HIS A 98 -7.86 7.45 14.03
CA HIS A 98 -6.99 8.22 13.14
C HIS A 98 -5.60 8.46 13.74
N ALA A 99 -5.52 8.79 15.03
CA ALA A 99 -4.24 8.98 15.71
C ALA A 99 -3.39 7.70 15.72
N ILE A 100 -4.02 6.55 16.02
CA ILE A 100 -3.37 5.23 15.99
C ILE A 100 -2.89 4.90 14.58
N ILE A 101 -3.74 5.06 13.56
CA ILE A 101 -3.38 4.77 12.17
C ILE A 101 -2.21 5.65 11.73
N ALA A 102 -2.27 6.97 11.97
CA ALA A 102 -1.20 7.89 11.59
C ALA A 102 0.13 7.54 12.26
N ARG A 103 0.10 7.23 13.57
CA ARG A 103 1.28 6.79 14.30
C ARG A 103 1.85 5.49 13.73
N THR A 104 0.99 4.50 13.48
CA THR A 104 1.43 3.20 12.96
C THR A 104 1.99 3.31 11.55
N LYS A 105 1.42 4.17 10.69
CA LYS A 105 1.96 4.49 9.36
C LYS A 105 3.42 4.97 9.44
N GLY A 106 3.72 5.86 10.39
CA GLY A 106 5.09 6.32 10.63
C GLY A 106 6.03 5.21 11.15
N GLU A 107 5.52 4.27 11.94
CA GLU A 107 6.33 3.16 12.49
C GLU A 107 6.69 2.09 11.45
N VAL A 108 5.83 1.89 10.44
CA VAL A 108 6.02 0.88 9.39
C VAL A 108 6.50 1.47 8.07
N ASP A 109 6.80 2.77 8.05
CA ASP A 109 7.26 3.50 6.87
C ASP A 109 6.29 3.35 5.67
N TYR A 110 4.99 3.47 5.95
CA TYR A 110 3.92 3.23 4.98
C TYR A 110 3.99 4.17 3.77
N ASP A 111 4.32 5.43 4.00
CA ASP A 111 4.37 6.47 2.97
C ASP A 111 5.69 6.47 2.17
N ASN A 112 6.52 5.44 2.34
CA ASN A 112 7.75 5.32 1.57
C ASN A 112 7.44 5.16 0.08
N THR A 113 7.97 6.08 -0.72
CA THR A 113 7.76 6.17 -2.17
C THR A 113 8.11 4.87 -2.91
N LEU A 114 9.05 4.09 -2.36
CA LEU A 114 9.45 2.77 -2.84
C LEU A 114 8.25 1.81 -2.91
N TYR A 115 7.41 1.81 -1.87
CA TYR A 115 6.27 0.91 -1.73
C TYR A 115 4.97 1.54 -2.24
N SER A 116 4.82 2.87 -2.12
CA SER A 116 3.60 3.60 -2.50
C SER A 116 3.45 3.82 -4.01
N THR A 117 4.55 4.01 -4.74
CA THR A 117 4.49 4.28 -6.19
C THR A 117 5.38 3.37 -7.02
N GLY A 118 6.34 2.68 -6.41
CA GLY A 118 7.35 1.90 -7.11
C GLY A 118 8.26 2.72 -8.03
N ILE A 119 8.17 4.07 -7.96
CA ILE A 119 8.91 5.01 -8.81
C ILE A 119 9.77 5.90 -7.90
N LEU A 120 11.07 5.61 -7.83
CA LEU A 120 12.02 6.47 -7.10
C LEU A 120 12.61 7.56 -7.99
N PHE A 121 12.67 7.31 -9.30
CA PHE A 121 13.25 8.21 -10.28
C PHE A 121 12.27 8.41 -11.45
N PRO A 122 12.30 9.57 -12.13
CA PRO A 122 11.63 9.71 -13.42
C PRO A 122 12.02 8.56 -14.35
N ARG A 123 11.07 7.99 -15.10
CA ARG A 123 11.31 6.82 -15.97
C ARG A 123 12.48 7.01 -16.94
N GLU A 124 12.71 8.24 -17.39
CA GLU A 124 13.84 8.61 -18.24
C GLU A 124 15.20 8.37 -17.57
N ASN A 125 15.29 8.60 -16.25
CA ASN A 125 16.51 8.41 -15.48
C ASN A 125 16.78 6.93 -15.20
N LEU A 126 15.74 6.14 -14.91
CA LEU A 126 15.89 4.68 -14.79
C LEU A 126 16.43 4.07 -16.09
N GLY A 127 15.99 4.56 -17.25
CA GLY A 127 16.53 4.15 -18.55
C GLY A 127 18.04 4.41 -18.69
N LYS A 128 18.51 5.57 -18.22
CA LYS A 128 19.95 5.92 -18.21
C LYS A 128 20.75 5.01 -17.27
N PHE A 129 20.24 4.75 -16.07
CA PHE A 129 20.89 3.82 -15.13
C PHE A 129 20.97 2.39 -15.68
N LYS A 130 19.93 1.92 -16.38
CA LYS A 130 19.95 0.62 -17.07
C LYS A 130 20.99 0.57 -18.18
N ALA A 131 21.16 1.63 -18.96
CA ALA A 131 22.17 1.67 -20.01
C ALA A 131 23.60 1.58 -19.43
N LEU A 132 23.85 2.32 -18.33
CA LEU A 132 25.16 2.42 -17.70
C LEU A 132 25.52 1.19 -16.85
N LEU A 133 24.58 0.70 -16.03
CA LEU A 133 24.81 -0.34 -15.02
C LEU A 133 24.21 -1.69 -15.40
N GLY A 134 23.23 -1.73 -16.31
CA GLY A 134 22.46 -2.92 -16.67
C GLY A 134 23.28 -4.05 -17.31
N LYS A 135 24.49 -3.76 -17.81
CA LYS A 135 25.43 -4.78 -18.30
C LYS A 135 26.16 -5.52 -17.18
N LYS A 136 26.30 -4.89 -16.01
CA LYS A 136 26.99 -5.45 -14.83
C LYS A 136 26.03 -5.97 -13.77
N TYR A 137 24.88 -5.32 -13.63
CA TYR A 137 23.87 -5.62 -12.62
C TYR A 137 22.51 -5.75 -13.27
N GLU A 138 21.73 -6.74 -12.87
CA GLU A 138 20.39 -6.99 -13.43
C GLU A 138 19.36 -6.04 -12.80
N ILE A 139 19.46 -4.75 -13.12
CA ILE A 139 18.59 -3.70 -12.56
C ILE A 139 17.38 -3.52 -13.48
N THR A 140 16.24 -4.03 -13.06
CA THR A 140 14.98 -3.93 -13.81
C THR A 140 14.01 -2.91 -13.23
N THR A 141 14.13 -2.57 -11.95
CA THR A 141 13.24 -1.68 -11.20
C THR A 141 14.02 -0.58 -10.47
N ASP A 142 13.33 0.51 -10.11
CA ASP A 142 13.90 1.57 -9.28
C ASP A 142 14.37 1.04 -7.92
N LYS A 143 13.64 0.06 -7.36
CA LYS A 143 14.02 -0.66 -6.14
C LYS A 143 15.36 -1.38 -6.28
N GLY A 144 15.56 -2.14 -7.36
CA GLY A 144 16.82 -2.84 -7.58
C GLY A 144 18.03 -1.88 -7.66
N LEU A 145 17.81 -0.66 -8.16
CA LEU A 145 18.84 0.38 -8.16
C LEU A 145 19.12 0.91 -6.74
N ALA A 146 18.08 1.14 -5.95
CA ALA A 146 18.21 1.62 -4.57
C ALA A 146 18.85 0.57 -3.65
N ASP A 147 18.47 -0.70 -3.79
CA ASP A 147 19.05 -1.82 -3.05
C ASP A 147 20.55 -1.96 -3.37
N LEU A 148 20.92 -1.87 -4.66
CA LEU A 148 22.33 -1.89 -5.09
C LEU A 148 23.11 -0.69 -4.53
N ALA A 149 22.50 0.50 -4.49
CA ALA A 149 23.11 1.69 -3.91
C ALA A 149 23.31 1.56 -2.40
N ALA A 150 22.35 0.97 -1.69
CA ALA A 150 22.45 0.69 -0.27
C ALA A 150 23.55 -0.34 0.05
N GLU A 151 23.71 -1.37 -0.81
CA GLU A 151 24.72 -2.41 -0.64
C GLU A 151 26.14 -1.90 -0.93
N LYS A 152 26.32 -1.17 -2.02
CA LYS A 152 27.65 -0.77 -2.50
C LYS A 152 28.12 0.62 -2.05
N GLY A 153 27.20 1.49 -1.65
CA GLY A 153 27.49 2.85 -1.21
C GLY A 153 28.42 3.59 -2.18
N ASP A 154 29.50 4.14 -1.66
CA ASP A 154 30.46 4.98 -2.42
C ASP A 154 31.12 4.25 -3.61
N SER A 155 31.24 2.93 -3.55
CA SER A 155 31.82 2.15 -4.65
C SER A 155 30.95 2.16 -5.90
N LEU A 156 29.62 2.19 -5.74
CA LEU A 156 28.69 2.31 -6.87
C LEU A 156 28.82 3.67 -7.55
N LEU A 157 29.04 4.72 -6.76
CA LEU A 157 29.21 6.07 -7.26
C LEU A 157 30.48 6.21 -8.09
N ALA A 158 31.59 5.58 -7.66
CA ALA A 158 32.81 5.50 -8.44
C ALA A 158 32.62 4.73 -9.76
N GLU A 159 31.90 3.60 -9.73
CA GLU A 159 31.57 2.83 -10.94
C GLU A 159 30.70 3.63 -11.92
N LEU A 160 29.73 4.39 -11.44
CA LEU A 160 28.89 5.28 -12.24
C LEU A 160 29.71 6.40 -12.89
N VAL A 161 30.60 7.04 -12.13
CA VAL A 161 31.46 8.12 -12.65
C VAL A 161 32.39 7.61 -13.76
N GLU A 162 32.96 6.41 -13.61
CA GLU A 162 33.79 5.82 -14.65
C GLU A 162 32.98 5.39 -15.87
N ALA A 163 31.77 4.85 -15.68
CA ALA A 163 30.87 4.51 -16.79
C ALA A 163 30.45 5.74 -17.61
N VAL A 164 30.19 6.88 -16.97
CA VAL A 164 29.82 8.14 -17.63
C VAL A 164 31.01 8.78 -18.37
N LYS A 165 32.26 8.53 -17.96
CA LYS A 165 33.45 9.00 -18.67
C LYS A 165 33.83 8.16 -19.89
N GLY A 166 33.30 6.93 -19.98
CA GLY A 166 33.59 5.98 -21.05
C GLY A 166 32.62 6.02 -22.25
N ASP A 167 31.49 6.73 -22.11
CA ASP A 167 30.58 7.13 -23.20
C ASP A 167 31.00 8.51 -23.77
#